data_AF-A0A7C9HZ36-F1
#
_entry.id   AF-A0A7C9HZ36-F1
#
_cell.length_a   1.000
_cell.length_b   1.000
_cell.length_c   1.000
_cell.angle_alpha   90.00
_cell.angle_beta   90.00
_cell.angle_gamma   90.00
#
_symmetry.space_group_name_H-M   'P 1'
#
loop_
_entity.id
_entity.type
_entity.pdbx_description
1 polymer ?
#
loop_
_entity_poly.entity_id
_entity_poly.type
_entity_poly.pdbx_seq_one_letter_code
_entity_poly.pdbx_strand_id
1 'polypeptide(L)'
;MRVYAIADLHLALTTPKPMTVFGPQWAGHPQAIFDHWQAAVHPDDLVLLPGDLSWAMRLPEALQDLAPVAALPGTKVLLRGNHDYWWPTAGKLRAALPPGMLAVVNDAVRVGNVVVCGTRGWVTPGHEPLGADDERLLAREAERLTLSVRAAQALRQPGDHLLMMLHYPPASPPYLPNPLTRVIEAARPDQIVYGHLHGVAPERAMRHVNGIPAQLVAADGLRFRPQLLLDTAQVGVDTGMQPGH
;
A
#
# COMPACT_ATOMS: atom_id res chain seq x y z
N MET A 1 6.31 -12.34 -12.58
CA MET A 1 6.11 -10.89 -12.36
C MET A 1 6.52 -10.61 -10.93
N ARG A 2 7.37 -9.61 -10.67
CA ARG A 2 7.74 -9.25 -9.29
C ARG A 2 6.79 -8.19 -8.78
N VAL A 3 6.47 -8.26 -7.50
CA VAL A 3 5.63 -7.26 -6.82
C VAL A 3 6.47 -6.51 -5.81
N TYR A 4 6.53 -5.19 -5.95
CA TYR A 4 7.19 -4.28 -5.03
C TYR A 4 6.17 -3.43 -4.27
N ALA A 5 6.59 -2.81 -3.17
CA ALA A 5 5.84 -1.75 -2.52
C ALA A 5 6.71 -0.65 -1.95
N ILE A 6 6.16 0.55 -1.91
CA ILE A 6 6.71 1.73 -1.23
C ILE A 6 5.59 2.74 -0.97
N ALA A 7 5.52 3.28 0.23
CA ALA A 7 4.53 4.28 0.66
C ALA A 7 5.20 5.58 1.06
N ASP A 8 4.40 6.61 1.31
CA ASP A 8 4.86 7.84 1.95
C ASP A 8 5.95 8.55 1.14
N LEU A 9 5.72 8.70 -0.16
CA LEU A 9 6.68 9.34 -1.06
C LEU A 9 6.78 10.84 -0.78
N HIS A 10 5.70 11.44 -0.26
CA HIS A 10 5.64 12.84 0.16
C HIS A 10 6.19 13.84 -0.88
N LEU A 11 5.86 13.60 -2.14
CA LEU A 11 6.29 14.45 -3.24
C LEU A 11 5.67 15.85 -3.12
N ALA A 12 6.46 16.86 -3.47
CA ALA A 12 6.09 18.26 -3.39
C ALA A 12 6.85 19.07 -4.46
N LEU A 13 6.82 18.62 -5.72
CA LEU A 13 7.63 19.16 -6.81
C LEU A 13 7.16 20.55 -7.25
N THR A 14 5.87 20.84 -7.06
CA THR A 14 5.24 22.09 -7.49
C THR A 14 5.22 23.17 -6.40
N THR A 15 4.86 22.77 -5.18
CA THR A 15 4.76 23.65 -4.02
C THR A 15 5.68 23.10 -2.93
N PRO A 16 6.83 23.75 -2.65
CA PRO A 16 7.82 23.20 -1.75
C PRO A 16 7.25 22.96 -0.35
N LYS A 17 7.18 21.68 0.03
CA LYS A 17 6.97 21.24 1.40
C LYS A 17 8.10 20.27 1.77
N PRO A 18 9.24 20.80 2.23
CA PRO A 18 10.44 19.98 2.37
C PRO A 18 10.28 19.00 3.53
N MET A 19 10.43 17.70 3.24
CA MET A 19 10.42 16.64 4.25
C MET A 19 11.61 16.70 5.22
N THR A 20 12.63 17.51 4.93
CA THR A 20 13.80 17.70 5.80
C THR A 20 13.44 18.28 7.18
N VAL A 21 12.26 18.88 7.34
CA VAL A 21 11.75 19.28 8.67
C VAL A 21 11.49 18.08 9.60
N PHE A 22 11.29 16.89 9.04
CA PHE A 22 11.13 15.63 9.76
C PHE A 22 12.46 14.87 9.93
N GLY A 23 13.56 15.43 9.42
CA GLY A 23 14.91 14.93 9.61
C GLY A 23 15.79 15.02 8.36
N PRO A 24 17.13 15.10 8.53
CA PRO A 24 18.06 15.31 7.44
C PRO A 24 18.10 14.16 6.42
N GLN A 25 17.65 12.96 6.79
CA GLN A 25 17.58 11.79 5.91
C GLN A 25 16.65 12.01 4.69
N TRP A 26 15.72 12.96 4.77
CA TRP A 26 14.80 13.28 3.69
C TRP A 26 15.39 14.21 2.61
N ALA A 27 16.63 14.69 2.80
CA ALA A 27 17.30 15.51 1.82
C ALA A 27 17.47 14.75 0.50
N GLY A 28 16.94 15.29 -0.60
CA GLY A 28 17.00 14.64 -1.92
C GLY A 28 16.14 13.39 -2.07
N HIS A 29 15.20 13.13 -1.16
CA HIS A 29 14.41 11.89 -1.18
C HIS A 29 13.66 11.62 -2.50
N PRO A 30 13.11 12.59 -3.26
CA PRO A 30 12.40 12.27 -4.49
C PRO A 30 13.35 11.62 -5.51
N GLN A 31 14.56 12.18 -5.66
CA GLN A 31 15.57 11.63 -6.57
C GLN A 31 16.05 10.25 -6.10
N ALA A 32 16.28 10.07 -4.80
CA ALA A 32 16.67 8.77 -4.24
C ALA A 32 15.63 7.68 -4.53
N ILE A 33 14.32 8.00 -4.38
CA ILE A 33 13.23 7.10 -4.74
C ILE A 33 13.30 6.74 -6.23
N PHE A 34 13.42 7.74 -7.10
CA PHE A 34 13.41 7.52 -8.55
C PHE A 34 14.60 6.67 -9.01
N ASP A 35 15.80 6.95 -8.51
CA ASP A 35 17.02 6.20 -8.86
C ASP A 35 16.93 4.75 -8.39
N HIS A 36 16.49 4.52 -7.15
CA HIS A 36 16.34 3.18 -6.60
C HIS A 36 15.21 2.40 -7.28
N TRP A 37 14.14 3.07 -7.68
CA TRP A 37 13.06 2.44 -8.44
C TRP A 37 13.54 1.98 -9.82
N GLN A 38 14.20 2.86 -10.58
CA GLN A 38 14.72 2.51 -11.91
C GLN A 38 15.75 1.37 -11.86
N ALA A 39 16.54 1.30 -10.79
CA ALA A 39 17.54 0.25 -10.61
C ALA A 39 16.93 -1.13 -10.27
N ALA A 40 15.74 -1.18 -9.68
CA ALA A 40 15.15 -2.41 -9.15
C ALA A 40 13.97 -2.96 -9.98
N VAL A 41 13.08 -2.09 -10.43
CA VAL A 41 11.78 -2.45 -11.01
C VAL A 41 11.87 -2.54 -12.53
N HIS A 42 11.27 -3.56 -13.13
CA HIS A 42 11.16 -3.73 -14.58
C HIS A 42 9.76 -3.36 -15.11
N PRO A 43 9.60 -3.09 -16.41
CA PRO A 43 8.32 -2.68 -16.99
C PRO A 43 7.14 -3.63 -16.69
N ASP A 44 7.40 -4.94 -16.61
CA ASP A 44 6.39 -5.97 -16.38
C ASP A 44 6.07 -6.22 -14.90
N ASP A 45 6.72 -5.50 -13.98
CA ASP A 45 6.51 -5.64 -12.55
C ASP A 45 5.30 -4.81 -12.06
N LEU A 46 4.86 -5.12 -10.84
CA LEU A 46 3.81 -4.41 -10.13
C LEU A 46 4.39 -3.66 -8.95
N VAL A 47 3.96 -2.42 -8.72
CA VAL A 47 4.36 -1.62 -7.55
C VAL A 47 3.13 -1.12 -6.80
N LEU A 48 3.04 -1.49 -5.53
CA LEU A 48 1.98 -1.08 -4.62
C LEU A 48 2.37 0.23 -3.92
N LEU A 49 1.45 1.19 -3.90
CA LEU A 49 1.64 2.53 -3.35
C LEU A 49 0.62 2.81 -2.25
N PRO A 50 0.85 2.37 -1.00
CA PRO A 50 -0.11 2.48 0.09
C PRO A 50 -0.16 3.87 0.74
N GLY A 51 -0.44 4.90 -0.06
CA GLY A 51 -0.78 6.25 0.39
C GLY A 51 0.39 7.20 0.63
N ASP A 52 0.00 8.47 0.81
CA ASP A 52 0.86 9.63 1.10
C ASP A 52 1.90 9.87 0.00
N LEU A 53 1.40 9.99 -1.23
CA LEU A 53 2.24 10.10 -2.41
C LEU A 53 2.63 11.54 -2.71
N SER A 54 1.75 12.49 -2.42
CA SER A 54 1.94 13.91 -2.72
C SER A 54 1.34 14.79 -1.63
N TRP A 55 2.05 15.89 -1.35
CA TRP A 55 1.59 16.97 -0.47
C TRP A 55 0.58 17.93 -1.12
N ALA A 56 0.29 17.74 -2.42
CA ALA A 56 -0.68 18.56 -3.12
C ALA A 56 -2.05 18.50 -2.45
N MET A 57 -2.74 19.64 -2.43
CA MET A 57 -4.09 19.74 -1.85
C MET A 57 -5.19 19.45 -2.87
N ARG A 58 -4.89 19.54 -4.18
CA ARG A 58 -5.87 19.29 -5.25
C ARG A 58 -5.26 18.43 -6.34
N LEU A 59 -6.12 17.69 -7.03
CA LEU A 59 -5.73 16.70 -8.03
C LEU A 59 -4.81 17.27 -9.15
N PRO A 60 -5.05 18.45 -9.75
CA PRO A 60 -4.17 18.96 -10.81
C PRO A 60 -2.72 19.18 -10.37
N GLU A 61 -2.48 19.55 -9.13
CA GLU A 61 -1.13 19.67 -8.58
C GLU A 61 -0.54 18.30 -8.27
N ALA A 62 -1.33 17.39 -7.70
CA ALA A 62 -0.90 16.02 -7.43
C ALA A 62 -0.49 15.29 -8.71
N LEU A 63 -1.19 15.54 -9.83
CA LEU A 63 -0.84 14.95 -11.13
C LEU A 63 0.55 15.38 -11.62
N GLN A 64 1.04 16.56 -11.23
CA GLN A 64 2.41 16.98 -11.56
C GLN A 64 3.44 16.20 -10.75
N ASP A 65 3.14 15.85 -9.51
CA ASP A 65 3.97 14.97 -8.68
C ASP A 65 3.89 13.50 -9.14
N LEU A 66 2.71 13.05 -9.58
CA LEU A 66 2.50 11.67 -10.05
C LEU A 66 3.03 11.42 -11.46
N ALA A 67 3.14 12.45 -12.31
CA ALA A 67 3.66 12.32 -13.67
C ALA A 67 5.05 11.65 -13.75
N PRO A 68 6.08 12.07 -12.98
CA PRO A 68 7.37 11.38 -12.98
C PRO A 68 7.26 9.96 -12.41
N VAL A 69 6.41 9.73 -11.40
CA VAL A 69 6.16 8.37 -10.87
C VAL A 69 5.55 7.47 -11.94
N ALA A 70 4.63 7.98 -12.76
CA ALA A 70 4.01 7.22 -13.85
C ALA A 70 5.03 6.79 -14.92
N ALA A 71 6.06 7.62 -15.17
CA ALA A 71 7.12 7.32 -16.12
C ALA A 71 8.13 6.25 -15.64
N LEU A 72 8.16 5.94 -14.34
CA LEU A 72 9.01 4.88 -13.79
C LEU A 72 8.53 3.49 -14.28
N PRO A 73 9.40 2.46 -14.33
CA PRO A 73 8.99 1.12 -14.74
C PRO A 73 7.96 0.49 -13.79
N GLY A 74 7.17 -0.44 -14.33
CA GLY A 74 6.14 -1.20 -13.62
C GLY A 74 4.75 -0.57 -13.68
N THR A 75 3.73 -1.38 -13.44
CA THR A 75 2.34 -0.93 -13.21
C THR A 75 2.18 -0.52 -11.75
N LYS A 76 1.50 0.60 -11.47
CA LYS A 76 1.33 1.11 -10.11
C LYS A 76 -0.10 0.91 -9.64
N VAL A 77 -0.28 0.45 -8.41
CA VAL A 77 -1.60 0.41 -7.76
C VAL A 77 -1.58 1.34 -6.56
N LEU A 78 -2.36 2.40 -6.63
CA LEU A 78 -2.43 3.46 -5.63
C LEU A 78 -3.54 3.17 -4.61
N LEU A 79 -3.25 3.47 -3.36
CA LEU A 79 -4.22 3.62 -2.28
C LEU A 79 -4.10 5.03 -1.70
N ARG A 80 -5.19 5.57 -1.18
CA ARG A 80 -5.21 6.87 -0.52
C ARG A 80 -4.56 6.82 0.87
N GLY A 81 -3.66 7.76 1.16
CA GLY A 81 -3.15 8.04 2.51
C GLY A 81 -3.88 9.18 3.22
N ASN A 82 -3.41 9.59 4.41
CA ASN A 82 -4.03 10.69 5.15
C ASN A 82 -3.59 12.09 4.68
N HIS A 83 -2.46 12.21 4.00
CA HIS A 83 -1.97 13.45 3.39
C HIS A 83 -2.36 13.60 1.92
N ASP A 84 -2.94 12.57 1.31
CA ASP A 84 -3.55 12.65 -0.03
C ASP A 84 -4.91 13.39 0.00
N TYR A 85 -4.89 14.69 0.33
CA TYR A 85 -6.06 15.56 0.32
C TYR A 85 -6.61 15.79 -1.09
N TRP A 86 -5.74 15.68 -2.09
CA TRP A 86 -6.04 15.80 -3.50
C TRP A 86 -6.96 14.70 -4.07
N TRP A 87 -7.15 13.59 -3.33
CA TRP A 87 -7.82 12.38 -3.79
C TRP A 87 -9.35 12.54 -3.92
N PRO A 88 -9.94 12.50 -5.14
CA PRO A 88 -11.36 12.71 -5.35
C PRO A 88 -12.16 11.39 -5.31
N THR A 89 -13.37 11.39 -5.88
CA THR A 89 -14.15 10.16 -6.13
C THR A 89 -13.44 9.22 -7.11
N ALA A 90 -13.73 7.92 -7.03
CA ALA A 90 -13.08 6.88 -7.83
C ALA A 90 -13.11 7.16 -9.35
N GLY A 91 -14.28 7.54 -9.89
CA GLY A 91 -14.43 7.83 -11.32
C GLY A 91 -13.58 9.02 -11.77
N LYS A 92 -13.57 10.12 -11.00
CA LYS A 92 -12.76 11.30 -11.31
C LYS A 92 -11.27 11.00 -11.21
N LEU A 93 -10.86 10.21 -10.22
CA LEU A 93 -9.46 9.80 -10.06
C LEU A 93 -9.02 8.96 -11.26
N ARG A 94 -9.73 7.87 -11.56
CA ARG A 94 -9.37 6.93 -12.63
C ARG A 94 -9.32 7.59 -14.01
N ALA A 95 -10.22 8.54 -14.27
CA ALA A 95 -10.20 9.30 -15.52
C ALA A 95 -8.99 10.23 -15.67
N ALA A 96 -8.36 10.61 -14.56
CA ALA A 96 -7.25 11.56 -14.55
C ALA A 96 -5.87 10.91 -14.36
N LEU A 97 -5.81 9.67 -13.88
CA LEU A 97 -4.55 8.97 -13.66
C LEU A 97 -3.82 8.71 -14.99
N PRO A 98 -2.49 8.90 -15.03
CA PRO A 98 -1.69 8.52 -16.19
C PRO A 98 -1.78 7.02 -16.53
N PRO A 99 -1.48 6.63 -17.79
CA PRO A 99 -1.38 5.22 -18.17
C PRO A 99 -0.44 4.43 -17.25
N GLY A 100 -0.79 3.18 -16.95
CA GLY A 100 -0.02 2.31 -16.05
C GLY A 100 -0.22 2.60 -14.56
N MET A 101 -1.11 3.53 -14.19
CA MET A 101 -1.56 3.73 -12.82
C MET A 101 -3.00 3.26 -12.64
N LEU A 102 -3.21 2.44 -11.62
CA LEU A 102 -4.50 1.95 -11.15
C LEU A 102 -4.75 2.47 -9.74
N ALA A 103 -6.00 2.53 -9.30
CA ALA A 103 -6.33 2.93 -7.93
C ALA A 103 -7.40 2.03 -7.33
N VAL A 104 -7.19 1.65 -6.07
CA VAL A 104 -8.15 0.96 -5.22
C VAL A 104 -8.97 1.99 -4.46
N VAL A 105 -10.30 1.98 -4.63
CA VAL A 105 -11.23 2.87 -3.94
C VAL A 105 -12.48 2.09 -3.53
N ASN A 106 -12.44 1.48 -2.35
CA ASN A 106 -13.49 0.59 -1.83
C ASN A 106 -13.80 -0.60 -2.76
N ASP A 107 -12.83 -1.01 -3.57
CA ASP A 107 -12.92 -2.09 -4.55
C ASP A 107 -11.57 -2.81 -4.68
N ALA A 108 -11.31 -3.47 -5.81
CA ALA A 108 -10.08 -4.20 -6.04
C ALA A 108 -9.66 -4.12 -7.50
N VAL A 109 -8.39 -4.40 -7.75
CA VAL A 109 -7.82 -4.52 -9.10
C VAL A 109 -7.09 -5.86 -9.24
N ARG A 110 -7.03 -6.38 -10.46
CA ARG A 110 -6.25 -7.58 -10.78
C ARG A 110 -5.24 -7.26 -11.87
N VAL A 111 -3.96 -7.58 -11.61
CA VAL A 111 -2.85 -7.43 -12.56
C VAL A 111 -2.13 -8.76 -12.62
N GLY A 112 -2.09 -9.41 -13.79
CA GLY A 112 -1.58 -10.78 -13.90
C GLY A 112 -2.32 -11.72 -12.95
N ASN A 113 -1.60 -12.46 -12.11
CA ASN A 113 -2.14 -13.33 -11.06
C ASN A 113 -2.12 -12.68 -9.66
N VAL A 114 -2.10 -11.34 -9.58
CA VAL A 114 -2.12 -10.61 -8.32
C VAL A 114 -3.40 -9.77 -8.23
N VAL A 115 -4.19 -10.04 -7.20
CA VAL A 115 -5.38 -9.26 -6.84
C VAL A 115 -5.00 -8.35 -5.69
N VAL A 116 -5.29 -7.06 -5.83
CA VAL A 116 -4.98 -6.04 -4.84
C VAL A 116 -6.28 -5.38 -4.36
N CYS A 117 -6.46 -5.35 -3.04
CA CYS A 117 -7.53 -4.61 -2.39
C CYS A 117 -6.99 -3.82 -1.20
N GLY A 118 -7.84 -3.01 -0.57
CA GLY A 118 -7.41 -2.23 0.58
C GLY A 118 -8.32 -1.10 0.96
N THR A 119 -7.99 -0.44 2.05
CA THR A 119 -8.63 0.82 2.48
C THR A 119 -7.57 1.70 3.11
N ARG A 120 -7.81 3.01 3.22
CA ARG A 120 -6.86 3.92 3.89
C ARG A 120 -6.53 3.43 5.31
N GLY A 121 -7.52 2.90 6.02
CA GLY A 121 -7.42 2.55 7.43
C GLY A 121 -7.63 3.79 8.29
N TRP A 122 -7.50 3.60 9.60
CA TRP A 122 -7.65 4.68 10.58
C TRP A 122 -6.81 4.39 11.81
N VAL A 123 -6.79 5.35 12.73
CA VAL A 123 -6.24 5.13 14.08
C VAL A 123 -7.01 3.98 14.74
N THR A 124 -6.26 3.07 15.35
CA THR A 124 -6.80 1.89 16.05
C THR A 124 -6.57 1.99 17.55
N PRO A 125 -7.37 1.31 18.39
CA PRO A 125 -7.14 1.27 19.82
C PRO A 125 -5.74 0.71 20.13
N GLY A 126 -5.05 1.33 21.07
CA GLY A 126 -3.71 0.94 21.50
C GLY A 126 -3.64 0.86 23.02
N HIS A 127 -2.54 1.36 23.60
CA HIS A 127 -2.43 1.56 25.05
C HIS A 127 -3.53 2.48 25.60
N GLU A 128 -3.92 3.48 24.80
CA GLU A 128 -5.07 4.33 25.09
C GLU A 128 -6.29 3.91 24.24
N PRO A 129 -7.50 3.97 24.81
CA PRO A 129 -8.72 3.75 24.06
C PRO A 129 -8.96 4.86 23.03
N LEU A 130 -9.76 4.55 22.01
CA LEU A 130 -10.19 5.56 21.04
C LEU A 130 -11.30 6.44 21.61
N GLY A 131 -11.38 7.69 21.15
CA GLY A 131 -12.56 8.51 21.32
C GLY A 131 -13.69 8.05 20.38
N ALA A 132 -14.94 8.42 20.71
CA ALA A 132 -16.13 7.99 19.96
C ALA A 132 -16.08 8.34 18.45
N ASP A 133 -15.47 9.47 18.08
CA ASP A 133 -15.32 9.84 16.67
C ASP A 133 -14.35 8.92 15.93
N ASP A 134 -13.22 8.56 16.57
CA ASP A 134 -12.25 7.63 15.99
C ASP A 134 -12.81 6.21 15.88
N GLU A 135 -13.57 5.76 16.88
CA GLU A 135 -14.27 4.47 16.81
C GLU A 135 -15.23 4.42 15.61
N ARG A 136 -16.01 5.49 15.41
CA ARG A 136 -16.92 5.60 14.27
C ARG A 136 -16.19 5.62 12.94
N LEU A 137 -15.06 6.32 12.84
CA LEU A 137 -14.26 6.38 11.62
C LEU A 137 -13.58 5.05 11.32
N LEU A 138 -13.06 4.37 12.35
CA LEU A 138 -12.48 3.03 12.23
C LEU A 138 -13.52 2.01 11.76
N ALA A 139 -14.74 2.04 12.30
CA ALA A 139 -15.84 1.18 11.86
C ALA A 139 -16.18 1.41 10.36
N ARG A 140 -16.22 2.67 9.92
CA ARG A 140 -16.44 3.02 8.50
C ARG A 140 -15.32 2.52 7.59
N GLU A 141 -14.07 2.56 8.04
CA GLU A 141 -12.94 1.99 7.29
C GLU A 141 -13.04 0.46 7.21
N ALA A 142 -13.53 -0.22 8.25
CA ALA A 142 -13.78 -1.66 8.19
C ALA A 142 -14.90 -2.03 7.19
N GLU A 143 -15.95 -1.22 7.08
CA GLU A 143 -16.98 -1.37 6.03
C GLU A 143 -16.38 -1.21 4.63
N ARG A 144 -15.53 -0.19 4.43
CA ARG A 144 -14.82 0.05 3.15
C ARG A 144 -13.87 -1.08 2.79
N LEU A 145 -13.14 -1.61 3.78
CA LEU A 145 -12.29 -2.77 3.59
C LEU A 145 -13.12 -3.99 3.21
N THR A 146 -14.29 -4.18 3.82
CA THR A 146 -15.21 -5.28 3.49
C THR A 146 -15.68 -5.21 2.04
N LEU A 147 -16.01 -4.01 1.54
CA LEU A 147 -16.35 -3.81 0.12
C LEU A 147 -15.18 -4.18 -0.81
N SER A 148 -13.97 -3.75 -0.44
CA SER A 148 -12.75 -4.03 -1.19
C SER A 148 -12.42 -5.53 -1.23
N VAL A 149 -12.60 -6.23 -0.11
CA VAL A 149 -12.43 -7.69 -0.02
C VAL A 149 -13.44 -8.41 -0.90
N ARG A 150 -14.72 -8.02 -0.89
CA ARG A 150 -15.75 -8.61 -1.75
C ARG A 150 -15.42 -8.43 -3.23
N ALA A 151 -14.97 -7.23 -3.62
CA ALA A 151 -14.53 -6.96 -4.98
C ALA A 151 -13.33 -7.84 -5.36
N ALA A 152 -12.34 -7.99 -4.47
CA ALA A 152 -11.20 -8.88 -4.71
C ALA A 152 -11.63 -10.33 -4.88
N GLN A 153 -12.53 -10.84 -4.03
CA GLN A 153 -13.05 -12.20 -4.14
C GLN A 153 -13.76 -12.44 -5.48
N ALA A 154 -14.48 -11.45 -6.00
CA ALA A 154 -15.13 -11.54 -7.31
C ALA A 154 -14.12 -11.56 -8.49
N LEU A 155 -12.96 -10.93 -8.33
CA LEU A 155 -11.89 -10.92 -9.34
C LEU A 155 -10.97 -12.15 -9.27
N ARG A 156 -10.81 -12.72 -8.06
CA ARG A 156 -9.82 -13.74 -7.76
C ARG A 156 -10.09 -15.05 -8.49
N GLN A 157 -9.04 -15.61 -9.07
CA GLN A 157 -9.01 -16.93 -9.71
C GLN A 157 -8.15 -17.90 -8.90
N PRO A 158 -8.32 -19.22 -9.07
CA PRO A 158 -7.42 -20.22 -8.47
C PRO A 158 -5.95 -19.93 -8.84
N GLY A 159 -5.07 -19.93 -7.84
CA GLY A 159 -3.65 -19.60 -8.03
C GLY A 159 -3.30 -18.11 -7.97
N ASP A 160 -4.29 -17.22 -7.83
CA ASP A 160 -4.03 -15.80 -7.62
C ASP A 160 -3.55 -15.50 -6.19
N HIS A 161 -2.57 -14.59 -6.10
CA HIS A 161 -2.15 -13.97 -4.86
C HIS A 161 -3.07 -12.80 -4.49
N LEU A 162 -3.51 -12.73 -3.23
CA LEU A 162 -4.29 -11.64 -2.67
C LEU A 162 -3.40 -10.76 -1.80
N LEU A 163 -3.13 -9.53 -2.25
CA LEU A 163 -2.37 -8.53 -1.50
C LEU A 163 -3.30 -7.45 -0.97
N MET A 164 -3.12 -7.07 0.29
CA MET A 164 -3.94 -6.07 0.95
C MET A 164 -3.12 -4.84 1.31
N MET A 165 -3.53 -3.68 0.78
CA MET A 165 -2.95 -2.40 1.15
C MET A 165 -3.76 -1.74 2.26
N LEU A 166 -3.06 -1.22 3.27
CA LEU A 166 -3.57 -0.20 4.18
C LEU A 166 -2.64 1.00 4.13
N HIS A 167 -3.10 2.21 4.41
CA HIS A 167 -2.15 3.29 4.66
C HIS A 167 -1.74 3.30 6.15
N TYR A 168 -2.73 3.38 7.04
CA TYR A 168 -2.52 3.20 8.48
C TYR A 168 -2.14 1.75 8.81
N PRO A 169 -1.40 1.52 9.92
CA PRO A 169 -1.12 0.16 10.39
C PRO A 169 -2.42 -0.60 10.71
N PRO A 170 -2.45 -1.94 10.55
CA PRO A 170 -3.65 -2.73 10.86
C PRO A 170 -4.08 -2.69 12.33
N ALA A 171 -3.13 -2.51 13.24
CA ALA A 171 -3.36 -2.16 14.63
C ALA A 171 -2.15 -1.44 15.25
N SER A 172 -2.39 -0.66 16.30
CA SER A 172 -1.41 0.00 17.15
C SER A 172 -1.00 -0.92 18.31
N PRO A 173 0.23 -0.83 18.87
CA PRO A 173 0.61 -1.54 20.08
C PRO A 173 -0.40 -1.31 21.22
N PRO A 174 -0.81 -2.36 21.96
CA PRO A 174 -0.26 -3.72 21.98
C PRO A 174 -0.88 -4.69 20.95
N TYR A 175 -1.42 -4.17 19.85
CA TYR A 175 -1.98 -4.91 18.72
C TYR A 175 -3.28 -5.64 19.04
N LEU A 176 -4.22 -4.91 19.66
CA LEU A 176 -5.52 -5.44 20.04
C LEU A 176 -6.40 -5.75 18.80
N PRO A 177 -7.25 -6.79 18.87
CA PRO A 177 -8.26 -7.03 17.86
C PRO A 177 -9.17 -5.81 17.69
N ASN A 178 -9.48 -5.45 16.44
CA ASN A 178 -10.28 -4.29 16.12
C ASN A 178 -11.14 -4.54 14.85
N PRO A 179 -12.04 -3.62 14.46
CA PRO A 179 -12.89 -3.81 13.30
C PRO A 179 -12.14 -4.17 12.00
N LEU A 180 -10.96 -3.60 11.75
CA LEU A 180 -10.15 -3.92 10.57
C LEU A 180 -9.59 -5.34 10.66
N THR A 181 -8.99 -5.73 11.80
CA THR A 181 -8.36 -7.05 11.92
C THR A 181 -9.36 -8.18 11.71
N ARG A 182 -10.61 -8.02 12.16
CA ARG A 182 -11.68 -8.99 11.90
C ARG A 182 -11.93 -9.21 10.40
N VAL A 183 -11.95 -8.13 9.60
CA VAL A 183 -12.13 -8.22 8.15
C VAL A 183 -10.90 -8.86 7.49
N ILE A 184 -9.70 -8.48 7.93
CA ILE A 184 -8.42 -9.03 7.45
C ILE A 184 -8.36 -10.55 7.69
N GLU A 185 -8.68 -10.97 8.91
CA GLU A 185 -8.65 -12.37 9.34
C GLU A 185 -9.63 -13.23 8.53
N ALA A 186 -10.83 -12.72 8.26
CA ALA A 186 -11.82 -13.40 7.43
C ALA A 186 -11.39 -13.47 5.96
N ALA A 187 -10.71 -12.44 5.45
CA ALA A 187 -10.28 -12.36 4.06
C ALA A 187 -9.05 -13.24 3.75
N ARG A 188 -8.19 -13.48 4.75
CA ARG A 188 -6.93 -14.23 4.62
C ARG A 188 -6.10 -13.81 3.40
N PRO A 189 -5.74 -12.51 3.25
CA PRO A 189 -4.78 -12.11 2.22
C PRO A 189 -3.45 -12.83 2.44
N ASP A 190 -2.70 -13.05 1.36
CA ASP A 190 -1.39 -13.69 1.41
C ASP A 190 -0.37 -12.76 2.09
N GLN A 191 -0.55 -11.45 1.93
CA GLN A 191 0.29 -10.44 2.57
C GLN A 191 -0.43 -9.09 2.69
N ILE A 192 -0.12 -8.37 3.76
CA ILE A 192 -0.55 -7.00 4.03
C ILE A 192 0.65 -6.07 3.88
N VAL A 193 0.45 -4.91 3.27
CA VAL A 193 1.44 -3.83 3.22
C VAL A 193 0.82 -2.52 3.71
N TYR A 194 1.59 -1.77 4.50
CA TYR A 194 1.13 -0.50 5.05
C TYR A 194 2.24 0.55 5.18
N GLY A 195 1.85 1.83 5.22
CA GLY A 195 2.76 2.97 5.32
C GLY A 195 2.63 3.71 6.66
N HIS A 196 2.54 5.03 6.60
CA HIS A 196 2.17 5.97 7.68
C HIS A 196 3.21 6.13 8.81
N LEU A 197 3.87 5.05 9.25
CA LEU A 197 4.79 5.07 10.37
C LEU A 197 6.19 5.52 9.96
N HIS A 198 6.51 6.79 10.20
CA HIS A 198 7.82 7.38 9.97
C HIS A 198 8.78 7.25 11.16
N GLY A 199 10.08 7.11 10.87
CA GLY A 199 11.12 6.93 11.89
C GLY A 199 11.00 5.63 12.70
N VAL A 200 10.07 4.75 12.35
CA VAL A 200 9.89 3.43 12.94
C VAL A 200 10.64 2.42 12.08
N ALA A 201 11.59 1.72 12.69
CA ALA A 201 12.28 0.63 12.01
C ALA A 201 11.29 -0.51 11.70
N PRO A 202 11.25 -1.08 10.47
CA PRO A 202 10.30 -2.13 10.09
C PRO A 202 10.25 -3.32 11.06
N GLU A 203 11.38 -3.67 11.67
CA GLU A 203 11.50 -4.73 12.68
C GLU A 203 10.77 -4.44 13.99
N ARG A 204 10.47 -3.18 14.29
CA ARG A 204 9.70 -2.73 15.46
C ARG A 204 8.22 -2.52 15.15
N ALA A 205 7.85 -2.50 13.88
CA ALA A 205 6.48 -2.35 13.43
C ALA A 205 5.73 -3.70 13.48
N MET A 206 4.42 -3.67 13.28
CA MET A 206 3.61 -4.89 13.20
C MET A 206 4.05 -5.75 12.01
N ARG A 207 4.41 -7.01 12.27
CA ARG A 207 4.87 -7.95 11.25
C ARG A 207 3.86 -9.01 10.84
N HIS A 208 2.78 -9.17 11.60
CA HIS A 208 1.69 -10.07 11.26
C HIS A 208 0.36 -9.63 11.90
N VAL A 209 -0.74 -9.96 11.24
CA VAL A 209 -2.10 -9.93 11.81
C VAL A 209 -2.60 -11.36 11.89
N ASN A 210 -2.65 -11.95 13.09
CA ASN A 210 -3.12 -13.32 13.31
C ASN A 210 -2.54 -14.35 12.31
N GLY A 211 -1.21 -14.33 12.17
CA GLY A 211 -0.46 -15.22 11.27
C GLY A 211 -0.39 -14.78 9.81
N ILE A 212 -1.09 -13.71 9.41
CA ILE A 212 -0.98 -13.12 8.06
C ILE A 212 0.21 -12.16 8.04
N PRO A 213 1.20 -12.31 7.15
CA PRO A 213 2.34 -11.40 7.07
C PRO A 213 1.93 -9.95 6.81
N ALA A 214 2.55 -9.02 7.53
CA ALA A 214 2.36 -7.58 7.35
C ALA A 214 3.71 -6.87 7.25
N GLN A 215 3.84 -5.92 6.33
CA GLN A 215 5.10 -5.19 6.12
C GLN A 215 4.87 -3.68 6.10
N LEU A 216 5.62 -2.96 6.94
CA LEU A 216 5.74 -1.51 6.88
C LEU A 216 6.64 -1.13 5.69
N VAL A 217 6.12 -0.31 4.78
CA VAL A 217 6.78 0.08 3.54
C VAL A 217 6.91 1.60 3.38
N ALA A 218 6.89 2.35 4.50
CA ALA A 218 7.14 3.79 4.51
C ALA A 218 8.54 4.10 3.94
N ALA A 219 8.62 5.07 3.03
CA ALA A 219 9.82 5.29 2.21
C ALA A 219 11.09 5.57 3.04
N ASP A 220 10.99 6.31 4.14
CA ASP A 220 12.15 6.58 5.02
C ASP A 220 12.66 5.31 5.72
N GLY A 221 11.76 4.47 6.22
CA GLY A 221 12.11 3.17 6.81
C GLY A 221 12.78 2.24 5.81
N LEU A 222 12.43 2.34 4.53
CA LEU A 222 13.03 1.57 3.43
C LEU A 222 14.29 2.21 2.84
N ARG A 223 14.74 3.35 3.37
CA ARG A 223 15.83 4.16 2.77
C ARG A 223 15.56 4.44 1.29
N PHE A 224 14.31 4.78 0.98
CA PHE A 224 13.81 5.20 -0.32
C PHE A 224 13.90 4.12 -1.42
N ARG A 225 13.92 2.83 -1.04
CA ARG A 225 14.00 1.70 -1.99
C ARG A 225 12.66 0.97 -2.06
N PRO A 226 12.10 0.70 -3.26
CA PRO A 226 10.97 -0.22 -3.37
C PRO A 226 11.32 -1.58 -2.78
N GLN A 227 10.50 -2.07 -1.86
CA GLN A 227 10.69 -3.37 -1.23
C GLN A 227 10.07 -4.46 -2.09
N LEU A 228 10.85 -5.49 -2.44
CA LEU A 228 10.32 -6.69 -3.09
C LEU A 228 9.46 -7.46 -2.08
N LEU A 229 8.20 -7.74 -2.45
CA LEU A 229 7.26 -8.51 -1.64
C LEU A 229 7.25 -9.98 -2.04
N LEU A 230 7.11 -10.26 -3.34
CA LEU A 230 7.07 -11.61 -3.88
C LEU A 230 7.41 -11.64 -5.38
N ASP A 231 7.83 -12.80 -5.87
CA ASP A 231 8.02 -13.09 -7.29
C ASP A 231 7.04 -14.20 -7.72
N THR A 232 6.08 -13.85 -8.58
CA THR A 232 5.03 -14.77 -9.01
C THR A 232 5.51 -15.83 -10.01
N ALA A 233 6.73 -15.69 -10.56
CA ALA A 233 7.27 -16.65 -11.52
C ALA A 233 7.75 -17.97 -10.87
N GLN A 234 7.91 -18.02 -9.54
CA GLN A 234 8.45 -19.19 -8.84
C GLN A 234 7.40 -20.22 -8.41
N VAL A 235 6.11 -19.99 -8.66
CA VAL A 235 5.04 -20.94 -8.33
C VAL A 235 4.87 -21.94 -9.48
N GLY A 236 5.85 -22.83 -9.65
CA GLY A 236 5.88 -23.74 -10.79
C GLY A 236 6.90 -24.87 -10.73
N VAL A 237 7.32 -25.32 -9.54
CA VAL A 237 8.04 -26.60 -9.39
C VAL A 237 7.65 -27.24 -8.06
N ASP A 238 6.44 -27.77 -7.97
CA ASP A 238 6.19 -28.91 -7.09
C ASP A 238 6.32 -30.16 -7.97
N THR A 239 7.54 -30.66 -8.12
CA THR A 239 7.79 -31.97 -8.71
C THR A 239 7.19 -32.99 -7.76
N GLY A 240 5.96 -33.40 -8.07
CA GLY A 240 5.38 -34.62 -7.54
C GLY A 240 6.36 -35.76 -7.76
N MET A 241 7.02 -36.17 -6.68
CA MET A 241 7.72 -37.44 -6.61
C MET A 241 7.17 -38.14 -5.38
N GLN A 242 6.05 -38.86 -5.57
CA GLN A 242 5.70 -39.97 -4.71
C GLN A 242 6.81 -41.02 -4.85
N PRO A 243 7.45 -41.49 -3.78
CA PRO A 243 8.15 -42.76 -3.82
C PRO A 243 7.09 -43.85 -3.70
N GLY A 244 6.78 -44.50 -4.83
CA GLY A 244 6.22 -45.84 -4.82
C GLY A 244 7.36 -46.83 -4.54
N HIS A 245 7.31 -47.50 -3.40
CA HIS A 245 7.42 -48.95 -3.22
C HIS A 245 7.49 -49.30 -1.73
#